data_AF-A0A6L3F7X9-F1
#
_entry.id   AF-A0A6L3F7X9-F1
#
_cell.length_a   1.000
_cell.length_b   1.000
_cell.length_c   1.000
_cell.angle_alpha   90.00
_cell.angle_beta   90.00
_cell.angle_gamma   90.00
#
_symmetry.space_group_name_H-M   'P 1'
#
loop_
_entity.id
_entity.type
_entity.pdbx_description
1 polymer ?
#
loop_
_entity_poly.entity_id
_entity_poly.type
_entity_poly.pdbx_seq_one_letter_code
_entity_poly.pdbx_strand_id
1 'polypeptide(L)'
;MAFTIRNNEAASQFLSEIFDWFDKNQILYSIQRNYQGYPETITGDVDFVVPDGQLFASIDGIMNAALQTGWHCYLQNAWEKTAYLGFYQAVYPDRFTLTIELFAGARWHGIPYLSSEEILSRRMSCGVTWRPHPVDQAIITVIHHLLYNYQVPPKYRQEVLLLIKDDAVLFQNILAKSIGQKFANEIANDVVEQKWDALANRVRTYQVALLTNALKRPISLISTLLDGFAAKKKAPKGALLVVEGKGGRFQDALCDELLKLADKWHIFIPPIREIFLYSDKDMLEGQDEKVSRILRGGGVVIINGRKKFERRFKEFPLHLIRCNEENCFLEMDHSRYPELKNKCQLDSRDVVQLAYQVWDYILDSTVQINGMGSDDSE
;
A
#
# COMPACT_ATOMS: atom_id res chain seq x y z
N MET A 1 9.40 13.58 6.93
CA MET A 1 10.05 12.30 7.23
C MET A 1 11.12 12.06 6.19
N ALA A 2 12.37 11.97 6.62
CA ALA A 2 13.44 11.44 5.77
C ALA A 2 13.23 9.93 5.68
N PHE A 3 13.11 9.39 4.47
CA PHE A 3 13.15 7.94 4.29
C PHE A 3 14.54 7.47 4.70
N THR A 4 14.61 6.52 5.63
CA THR A 4 15.90 5.93 6.01
C THR A 4 16.32 5.03 4.85
N ILE A 5 17.28 5.49 4.05
CA ILE A 5 17.96 4.67 3.05
C ILE A 5 18.60 3.51 3.80
N ARG A 6 18.13 2.29 3.52
CA ARG A 6 18.73 1.06 4.03
C ARG A 6 19.38 0.35 2.85
N ASN A 7 20.69 0.11 2.95
CA ASN A 7 21.34 -0.89 2.10
C ASN A 7 20.89 -2.27 2.61
N ASN A 8 19.85 -2.80 2.00
CA ASN A 8 19.38 -4.16 2.27
C ASN A 8 19.71 -5.01 1.05
N GLU A 9 20.79 -5.79 1.14
CA GLU A 9 21.26 -6.66 0.07
C GLU A 9 20.19 -7.63 -0.42
N ALA A 10 19.38 -8.18 0.49
CA ALA A 10 18.29 -9.09 0.13
C ALA A 10 17.14 -8.38 -0.61
N ALA A 11 16.83 -7.14 -0.25
CA ALA A 11 15.82 -6.34 -0.95
C ALA A 11 16.36 -5.87 -2.32
N SER A 12 17.65 -5.54 -2.40
CA SER A 12 18.32 -5.22 -3.66
C SER A 12 18.27 -6.42 -4.61
N GLN A 13 18.63 -7.61 -4.12
CA GLN A 13 18.54 -8.85 -4.90
C GLN A 13 17.10 -9.11 -5.37
N PHE A 14 16.11 -8.93 -4.51
CA PHE A 14 14.71 -9.10 -4.88
C PHE A 14 14.27 -8.13 -5.98
N LEU A 15 14.61 -6.85 -5.88
CA LEU A 15 14.31 -5.89 -6.95
C LEU A 15 15.06 -6.19 -8.25
N SER A 16 16.33 -6.63 -8.17
CA SER A 16 17.09 -7.09 -9.34
C SER A 16 16.38 -8.23 -10.06
N GLU A 17 15.94 -9.26 -9.34
CA GLU A 17 15.20 -10.39 -9.94
C GLU A 17 13.88 -9.95 -10.59
N ILE A 18 13.19 -8.95 -10.02
CA ILE A 18 11.99 -8.38 -10.64
C ILE A 18 12.33 -7.68 -11.97
N PHE A 19 13.39 -6.86 -11.99
CA PHE A 19 13.82 -6.16 -13.22
C PHE A 19 14.26 -7.14 -14.30
N ASP A 20 15.09 -8.10 -13.94
CA ASP A 20 15.57 -9.15 -14.84
C ASP A 20 14.41 -9.98 -15.40
N TRP A 21 13.41 -10.29 -14.56
CA TRP A 21 12.20 -10.98 -15.01
C TRP A 21 11.41 -10.14 -16.02
N PHE A 22 11.20 -8.85 -15.75
CA PHE A 22 10.50 -7.98 -16.71
C PHE A 22 11.23 -7.86 -18.04
N ASP A 23 12.54 -7.64 -18.01
CA ASP A 23 13.35 -7.50 -19.22
C ASP A 23 13.39 -8.82 -20.02
N LYS A 24 13.57 -9.96 -19.36
CA LYS A 24 13.58 -11.28 -20.00
C LYS A 24 12.24 -11.62 -20.66
N ASN A 25 11.13 -11.24 -20.03
CA ASN A 25 9.78 -11.49 -20.54
C ASN A 25 9.22 -10.34 -21.40
N GLN A 26 10.05 -9.32 -21.69
CA GLN A 26 9.68 -8.16 -22.50
C GLN A 26 8.45 -7.40 -21.97
N ILE A 27 8.24 -7.43 -20.65
CA ILE A 27 7.19 -6.65 -19.99
C ILE A 27 7.68 -5.21 -19.89
N LEU A 28 7.03 -4.29 -20.60
CA LEU A 28 7.37 -2.88 -20.52
C LEU A 28 7.03 -2.38 -19.11
N TYR A 29 7.97 -1.76 -18.41
CA TYR A 29 7.69 -1.20 -17.08
C TYR A 29 8.39 0.12 -16.87
N SER A 30 8.00 0.82 -15.81
CA SER A 30 8.65 2.05 -15.36
C SER A 30 8.40 2.27 -13.88
N ILE A 31 9.39 2.75 -13.13
CA ILE A 31 9.25 3.10 -11.71
C ILE A 31 8.88 4.57 -11.59
N GLN A 32 7.71 4.89 -11.02
CA GLN A 32 7.13 6.24 -11.06
C GLN A 32 8.03 7.31 -10.43
N ARG A 33 8.65 6.99 -9.30
CA ARG A 33 9.41 7.93 -8.47
C ARG A 33 10.39 7.19 -7.55
N ASN A 34 11.26 7.94 -6.89
CA ASN A 34 12.27 7.43 -5.94
C ASN A 34 13.19 6.33 -6.53
N TYR A 35 13.30 6.24 -7.85
CA TYR A 35 14.10 5.21 -8.54
C TYR A 35 15.61 5.46 -8.47
N GLN A 36 16.04 6.63 -7.98
CA GLN A 36 17.45 7.00 -7.96
C GLN A 36 18.21 6.10 -6.98
N GLY A 37 19.14 5.31 -7.52
CA GLY A 37 19.94 4.36 -6.73
C GLY A 37 19.28 2.99 -6.57
N TYR A 38 18.20 2.69 -7.29
CA TYR A 38 17.68 1.32 -7.36
C TYR A 38 18.58 0.46 -8.25
N PRO A 39 18.81 -0.82 -7.86
CA PRO A 39 18.25 -1.53 -6.71
C PRO A 39 19.00 -1.36 -5.37
N GLU A 40 20.14 -0.68 -5.34
CA GLU A 40 21.05 -0.66 -4.18
C GLU A 40 20.51 0.12 -2.96
N THR A 41 19.64 1.10 -3.20
CA THR A 41 19.07 2.02 -2.19
C THR A 41 17.55 1.99 -2.26
N ILE A 42 16.86 1.35 -1.32
CA ILE A 42 15.40 1.12 -1.42
C ILE A 42 14.62 1.97 -0.40
N THR A 43 13.52 2.60 -0.82
CA THR A 43 12.72 3.49 0.06
C THR A 43 11.57 2.83 0.83
N GLY A 44 11.45 1.50 0.73
CA GLY A 44 10.39 0.69 1.38
C GLY A 44 9.16 0.50 0.50
N ASP A 45 8.94 1.38 -0.47
CA ASP A 45 7.88 1.35 -1.47
C ASP A 45 8.44 1.45 -2.91
N VAL A 46 7.86 0.70 -3.84
CA VAL A 46 8.19 0.75 -5.27
C VAL A 46 6.91 0.81 -6.10
N ASP A 47 6.70 1.96 -6.76
CA ASP A 47 5.54 2.23 -7.59
C ASP A 47 5.87 1.93 -9.07
N PHE A 48 5.38 0.82 -9.60
CA PHE A 48 5.53 0.44 -11.01
C PHE A 48 4.36 0.93 -11.87
N VAL A 49 4.67 1.32 -13.10
CA VAL A 49 3.71 1.43 -14.21
C VAL A 49 3.91 0.24 -15.13
N VAL A 50 2.84 -0.45 -15.47
CA VAL A 50 2.82 -1.62 -16.37
C VAL A 50 1.71 -1.50 -17.43
N PRO A 51 1.73 -2.26 -18.53
CA PRO A 51 0.73 -2.18 -19.60
C PRO A 51 -0.65 -2.65 -19.13
N ASP A 52 -1.71 -2.11 -19.76
CA ASP A 52 -3.10 -2.28 -19.32
C ASP A 52 -3.69 -3.70 -19.45
N GLY A 53 -2.92 -4.68 -19.92
CA GLY A 53 -3.30 -6.10 -19.98
C GLY A 53 -2.26 -7.04 -19.38
N GLN A 54 -1.21 -6.50 -18.75
CA GLN A 54 -0.09 -7.29 -18.22
C GLN A 54 0.05 -7.18 -16.70
N LEU A 55 -0.95 -6.61 -16.02
CA LEU A 55 -0.92 -6.45 -14.56
C LEU A 55 -0.75 -7.78 -13.84
N PHE A 56 -1.58 -8.77 -14.15
CA PHE A 56 -1.52 -10.09 -13.49
C PHE A 56 -0.24 -10.86 -13.84
N ALA A 57 0.19 -10.85 -15.11
CA ALA A 57 1.49 -11.40 -15.49
C ALA A 57 2.65 -10.75 -14.71
N SER A 58 2.56 -9.44 -14.45
CA SER A 58 3.56 -8.73 -13.65
C SER A 58 3.54 -9.15 -12.19
N ILE A 59 2.35 -9.38 -11.61
CA ILE A 59 2.20 -9.93 -10.26
C ILE A 59 2.86 -11.31 -10.20
N ASP A 60 2.57 -12.20 -11.15
CA ASP A 60 3.15 -13.54 -11.18
C ASP A 60 4.69 -13.50 -11.27
N GLY A 61 5.23 -12.60 -12.09
CA GLY A 61 6.68 -12.35 -12.17
C GLY A 61 7.28 -11.92 -10.85
N ILE A 62 6.65 -10.95 -10.18
CA ILE A 62 7.10 -10.46 -8.88
C ILE A 62 7.00 -11.55 -7.80
N MET A 63 5.92 -12.33 -7.80
CA MET A 63 5.74 -13.45 -6.86
C MET A 63 6.79 -14.54 -7.06
N ASN A 64 7.14 -14.84 -8.32
CA ASN A 64 8.22 -15.78 -8.63
C ASN A 64 9.58 -15.25 -8.17
N ALA A 65 9.88 -13.96 -8.41
CA ALA A 65 11.09 -13.33 -7.91
C ALA A 65 11.16 -13.36 -6.37
N ALA A 66 10.03 -13.16 -5.69
CA ALA A 66 9.95 -13.24 -4.23
C ALA A 66 10.29 -14.65 -3.74
N LEU A 67 9.71 -15.68 -4.35
CA LEU A 67 10.00 -17.08 -4.03
C LEU A 67 11.48 -17.43 -4.24
N GLN A 68 12.09 -16.96 -5.33
CA GLN A 68 13.49 -17.21 -5.66
C GLN A 68 14.47 -16.54 -4.68
N THR A 69 14.07 -15.41 -4.10
CA THR A 69 14.89 -14.61 -3.19
C THR A 69 14.54 -14.80 -1.72
N GLY A 70 13.63 -15.73 -1.41
CA GLY A 70 13.22 -16.04 -0.03
C GLY A 70 12.35 -14.98 0.63
N TRP A 71 11.66 -14.16 -0.16
CA TRP A 71 10.67 -13.20 0.30
C TRP A 71 9.27 -13.84 0.36
N HIS A 72 8.50 -13.46 1.36
CA HIS A 72 7.14 -13.94 1.58
C HIS A 72 6.14 -12.83 1.31
N CYS A 73 5.12 -13.12 0.50
CA CYS A 73 4.02 -12.20 0.24
C CYS A 73 2.97 -12.31 1.36
N TYR A 74 2.83 -11.27 2.18
CA TYR A 74 1.82 -11.22 3.24
C TYR A 74 0.55 -10.48 2.83
N LEU A 75 0.59 -9.76 1.71
CA LEU A 75 -0.53 -8.97 1.24
C LEU A 75 -0.54 -8.95 -0.29
N GLN A 76 -1.62 -9.43 -0.89
CA GLN A 76 -1.82 -9.38 -2.34
C GLN A 76 -3.23 -8.89 -2.61
N ASN A 77 -3.36 -7.59 -2.92
CA ASN A 77 -4.62 -7.02 -3.37
C ASN A 77 -4.46 -6.63 -4.83
N ALA A 78 -5.20 -7.29 -5.72
CA ALA A 78 -5.19 -6.99 -7.14
C ALA A 78 -6.59 -6.62 -7.63
N TRP A 79 -6.64 -5.53 -8.37
CA TRP A 79 -7.80 -5.08 -9.14
C TRP A 79 -7.39 -4.97 -10.60
N GLU A 80 -8.33 -4.78 -11.53
CA GLU A 80 -8.01 -4.78 -12.96
C GLU A 80 -6.88 -3.81 -13.35
N LYS A 81 -6.80 -2.66 -12.67
CA LYS A 81 -5.94 -1.53 -13.05
C LYS A 81 -4.84 -1.19 -12.05
N THR A 82 -4.85 -1.84 -10.89
CA THR A 82 -3.92 -1.56 -9.80
C THR A 82 -3.70 -2.81 -8.97
N ALA A 83 -2.50 -3.03 -8.48
CA ALA A 83 -2.23 -4.04 -7.47
C ALA A 83 -1.33 -3.49 -6.37
N TYR A 84 -1.53 -4.01 -5.17
CA TYR A 84 -0.78 -3.69 -3.98
C TYR A 84 -0.24 -5.00 -3.40
N LEU A 85 1.08 -5.12 -3.38
CA LEU A 85 1.79 -6.30 -2.92
C LEU A 85 2.66 -5.92 -1.72
N GLY A 86 2.52 -6.66 -0.62
CA GLY A 86 3.35 -6.51 0.58
C GLY A 86 4.22 -7.74 0.76
N PHE A 87 5.53 -7.53 0.81
CA PHE A 87 6.53 -8.57 1.02
C PHE A 87 7.31 -8.36 2.30
N TYR A 88 7.74 -9.45 2.90
CA TYR A 88 8.63 -9.42 4.05
C TYR A 88 9.67 -10.54 3.97
N GLN A 89 10.81 -10.32 4.61
CA GLN A 89 11.80 -11.36 4.86
C GLN A 89 11.81 -11.71 6.34
N ALA A 90 11.89 -13.00 6.66
CA ALA A 90 11.88 -13.50 8.02
C ALA A 90 13.25 -13.34 8.72
N VAL A 91 13.72 -12.11 8.88
CA VAL A 91 15.04 -11.80 9.49
C VAL A 91 14.87 -11.00 10.78
N TYR A 92 15.17 -11.63 11.93
CA TYR A 92 15.19 -10.98 13.24
C TYR A 92 16.60 -10.40 13.54
N PRO A 93 16.71 -9.23 14.17
CA PRO A 93 15.64 -8.31 14.61
C PRO A 93 15.22 -7.28 13.54
N ASP A 94 15.94 -7.19 12.44
CA ASP A 94 15.77 -6.14 11.43
C ASP A 94 14.98 -6.63 10.21
N ARG A 95 13.68 -6.87 10.45
CA ARG A 95 12.75 -7.08 9.36
C ARG A 95 12.63 -5.81 8.52
N PHE A 96 12.74 -6.02 7.22
CA PHE A 96 12.37 -5.07 6.19
C PHE A 96 11.11 -5.59 5.50
N THR A 97 10.17 -4.69 5.29
CA THR A 97 9.03 -4.92 4.41
C THR A 97 9.22 -4.12 3.15
N LEU A 98 8.84 -4.72 2.03
CA LEU A 98 8.84 -4.06 0.74
C LEU A 98 7.41 -4.03 0.23
N THR A 99 6.91 -2.83 -0.01
CA THR A 99 5.64 -2.63 -0.69
C THR A 99 5.91 -2.41 -2.17
N ILE A 100 5.21 -3.17 -3.02
CA ILE A 100 5.23 -2.99 -4.46
C ILE A 100 3.82 -2.64 -4.92
N GLU A 101 3.66 -1.45 -5.49
CA GLU A 101 2.41 -1.01 -6.09
C GLU A 101 2.55 -1.07 -7.61
N LEU A 102 1.57 -1.70 -8.28
CA LEU A 102 1.50 -1.79 -9.72
C LEU A 102 0.34 -0.96 -10.21
N PHE A 103 0.58 -0.13 -11.23
CA PHE A 103 -0.42 0.74 -11.83
C PHE A 103 -0.47 0.53 -13.33
N ALA A 104 -1.65 0.27 -13.87
CA ALA A 104 -1.87 0.22 -15.31
C ALA A 104 -2.00 1.63 -15.94
N GLY A 105 -1.15 2.58 -15.54
CA GLY A 105 -1.29 4.02 -15.83
C GLY A 105 -1.87 4.80 -14.64
N ALA A 106 -1.92 6.12 -14.77
CA ALA A 106 -2.23 7.04 -13.68
C ALA A 106 -3.73 7.40 -13.66
N ARG A 107 -4.38 7.20 -12.51
CA ARG A 107 -5.84 7.29 -12.35
C ARG A 107 -6.25 8.01 -11.06
N TRP A 108 -7.45 8.57 -11.06
CA TRP A 108 -8.14 9.09 -9.88
C TRP A 108 -9.53 8.47 -9.77
N HIS A 109 -9.76 7.67 -8.72
CA HIS A 109 -10.98 6.86 -8.56
C HIS A 109 -11.36 6.09 -9.84
N GLY A 110 -10.35 5.51 -10.50
CA GLY A 110 -10.49 4.78 -11.76
C GLY A 110 -10.45 5.66 -13.02
N ILE A 111 -10.73 6.96 -12.92
CA ILE A 111 -10.72 7.88 -14.07
C ILE A 111 -9.26 8.10 -14.52
N PRO A 112 -8.88 7.71 -15.75
CA PRO A 112 -7.50 7.88 -16.21
C PRO A 112 -7.21 9.33 -16.54
N TYR A 113 -6.04 9.81 -16.11
CA TYR A 113 -5.51 11.11 -16.51
C TYR A 113 -4.18 11.01 -17.28
N LEU A 114 -3.53 9.85 -17.26
CA LEU A 114 -2.36 9.53 -18.09
C LEU A 114 -2.30 8.01 -18.32
N SER A 115 -2.26 7.55 -19.58
CA SER A 115 -2.30 6.10 -19.87
C SER A 115 -0.94 5.41 -19.66
N SER A 116 -0.94 4.11 -19.35
CA SER A 116 0.31 3.34 -19.27
C SER A 116 1.04 3.30 -20.60
N GLU A 117 0.33 3.19 -21.73
CA GLU A 117 0.94 3.23 -23.07
C GLU A 117 1.70 4.54 -23.32
N GLU A 118 1.11 5.68 -22.96
CA GLU A 118 1.76 6.99 -23.10
C GLU A 118 3.01 7.10 -22.21
N ILE A 119 2.95 6.61 -20.97
CA ILE A 119 4.08 6.63 -20.03
C ILE A 119 5.20 5.71 -20.54
N LEU A 120 4.86 4.47 -20.88
CA LEU A 120 5.82 3.41 -21.21
C LEU A 120 6.46 3.57 -22.58
N SER A 121 5.79 4.25 -23.52
CA SER A 121 6.37 4.60 -24.84
C SER A 121 7.40 5.72 -24.77
N ARG A 122 7.36 6.57 -23.72
CA ARG A 122 8.32 7.66 -23.48
C ARG A 122 9.26 7.40 -22.31
N ARG A 123 9.28 6.17 -21.77
CA ARG A 123 10.14 5.83 -20.65
C ARG A 123 11.62 5.98 -21.03
N MET A 124 12.43 6.31 -20.04
CA MET A 124 13.87 6.49 -20.18
C MET A 124 14.59 5.43 -19.36
N SER A 125 15.74 4.97 -19.84
CA SER A 125 16.60 4.10 -19.04
C SER A 125 17.18 4.85 -17.85
N CYS A 126 17.40 4.14 -16.76
CA CYS A 126 17.99 4.65 -15.54
C CYS A 126 18.76 3.52 -14.86
N GLY A 127 20.05 3.36 -15.20
CA GLY A 127 20.84 2.22 -14.73
C GLY A 127 20.26 0.90 -15.26
N VAL A 128 19.93 -0.01 -14.35
CA VAL A 128 19.33 -1.33 -14.63
C VAL A 128 17.79 -1.31 -14.66
N THR A 129 17.19 -0.13 -14.61
CA THR A 129 15.73 0.01 -14.58
C THR A 129 15.24 1.11 -15.51
N TRP A 130 13.94 1.35 -15.49
CA TRP A 130 13.26 2.32 -16.33
C TRP A 130 12.47 3.33 -15.50
N ARG A 131 12.44 4.57 -15.97
CA ARG A 131 11.71 5.69 -15.35
C ARG A 131 10.81 6.41 -16.36
N PRO A 132 9.77 7.14 -15.93
CA PRO A 132 8.94 7.90 -16.85
C PRO A 132 9.74 9.04 -17.49
N HIS A 133 9.23 9.56 -18.60
CA HIS A 133 9.68 10.87 -19.08
C HIS A 133 9.52 11.91 -17.95
N PRO A 134 10.42 12.89 -17.79
CA PRO A 134 10.35 13.89 -16.72
C PRO A 134 8.97 14.56 -16.59
N VAL A 135 8.39 14.96 -17.72
CA VAL A 135 7.04 15.52 -17.78
C VAL A 135 5.95 14.56 -17.27
N ASP A 136 6.03 13.27 -17.61
CA ASP A 136 5.06 12.26 -17.16
C ASP A 136 5.17 12.04 -15.65
N GLN A 137 6.40 11.97 -15.12
CA GLN A 137 6.66 11.91 -13.68
C GLN A 137 6.10 13.14 -12.95
N ALA A 138 6.25 14.34 -13.52
CA ALA A 138 5.69 15.56 -12.95
C ALA A 138 4.16 15.54 -12.94
N ILE A 139 3.52 15.09 -14.03
CA ILE A 139 2.06 14.97 -14.11
C ILE A 139 1.54 13.98 -13.07
N ILE A 140 2.13 12.78 -13.00
CA ILE A 140 1.78 11.76 -12.00
C ILE A 140 1.87 12.37 -10.60
N THR A 141 3.01 13.00 -10.26
CA THR A 141 3.25 13.58 -8.93
C THR A 141 2.26 14.69 -8.59
N VAL A 142 2.09 15.68 -9.47
CA VAL A 142 1.22 16.84 -9.23
C VAL A 142 -0.24 16.43 -9.15
N ILE A 143 -0.72 15.69 -10.16
CA ILE A 143 -2.13 15.33 -10.27
C ILE A 143 -2.53 14.32 -9.19
N HIS A 144 -1.70 13.30 -8.90
CA HIS A 144 -1.97 12.39 -7.79
C HIS A 144 -2.15 13.16 -6.48
N HIS A 145 -1.20 14.04 -6.13
CA HIS A 145 -1.28 14.76 -4.86
C HIS A 145 -2.39 15.81 -4.80
N LEU A 146 -2.68 16.51 -5.90
CA LEU A 146 -3.82 17.43 -5.94
C LEU A 146 -5.14 16.68 -5.76
N LEU A 147 -5.34 15.56 -6.46
CA LEU A 147 -6.62 14.87 -6.46
C LEU A 147 -6.88 14.04 -5.19
N TYR A 148 -5.84 13.48 -4.57
CA TYR A 148 -5.95 12.67 -3.35
C TYR A 148 -5.69 13.47 -2.06
N ASN A 149 -4.72 14.38 -2.06
CA ASN A 149 -4.26 15.08 -0.85
C ASN A 149 -4.67 16.57 -0.82
N TYR A 150 -5.35 17.07 -1.85
CA TYR A 150 -5.74 18.47 -2.01
C TYR A 150 -4.59 19.48 -2.07
N GLN A 151 -3.34 19.01 -2.09
CA GLN A 151 -2.13 19.85 -2.17
C GLN A 151 -0.93 19.02 -2.60
N VAL A 152 0.05 19.67 -3.26
CA VAL A 152 1.37 19.06 -3.55
C VAL A 152 2.29 19.24 -2.32
N PRO A 153 2.76 18.14 -1.69
CA PRO A 153 3.65 18.22 -0.54
C PRO A 153 4.92 19.04 -0.83
N PRO A 154 5.40 19.87 0.11
CA PRO A 154 6.56 20.73 -0.11
C PRO A 154 7.80 20.01 -0.64
N LYS A 155 8.06 18.78 -0.18
CA LYS A 155 9.20 17.97 -0.58
C LYS A 155 9.27 17.66 -2.08
N TYR A 156 8.14 17.67 -2.80
CA TYR A 156 8.09 17.37 -4.24
C TYR A 156 8.10 18.63 -5.12
N ARG A 157 7.86 19.82 -4.57
CA ARG A 157 7.66 21.05 -5.36
C ARG A 157 8.88 21.40 -6.19
N GLN A 158 10.08 21.31 -5.62
CA GLN A 158 11.32 21.61 -6.33
C GLN A 158 11.63 20.56 -7.40
N GLU A 159 11.39 19.28 -7.11
CA GLU A 159 11.58 18.20 -8.07
C GLU A 159 10.66 18.40 -9.29
N VAL A 160 9.37 18.70 -9.06
CA VAL A 160 8.40 18.98 -10.12
C VAL A 160 8.88 20.12 -11.03
N LEU A 161 9.39 21.21 -10.46
CA LEU A 161 9.92 22.34 -11.25
C LEU A 161 11.11 21.91 -12.12
N LEU A 162 12.02 21.10 -11.59
CA LEU A 162 13.16 20.57 -12.34
C LEU A 162 12.71 19.66 -13.48
N LEU A 163 11.71 18.80 -13.22
CA LEU A 163 11.18 17.84 -14.20
C LEU A 163 10.51 18.51 -15.42
N ILE A 164 9.92 19.70 -15.24
CA ILE A 164 9.22 20.41 -16.32
C ILE A 164 10.01 21.58 -16.91
N LYS A 165 11.19 21.88 -16.38
CA LYS A 165 11.97 23.10 -16.69
C LYS A 165 12.15 23.32 -18.19
N ASP A 166 12.45 22.25 -18.91
CA ASP A 166 12.78 22.32 -20.33
C ASP A 166 11.57 22.05 -21.25
N ASP A 167 10.45 21.57 -20.69
CA ASP A 167 9.31 21.01 -21.45
C ASP A 167 7.93 21.41 -20.89
N ALA A 168 7.79 22.64 -20.37
CA ALA A 168 6.51 23.12 -19.81
C ALA A 168 5.34 23.05 -20.81
N VAL A 169 5.60 23.28 -22.10
CA VAL A 169 4.59 23.16 -23.16
C VAL A 169 4.11 21.72 -23.32
N LEU A 170 5.02 20.75 -23.25
CA LEU A 170 4.65 19.33 -23.31
C LEU A 170 3.82 18.93 -22.07
N PHE A 171 4.21 19.41 -20.88
CA PHE A 171 3.43 19.21 -19.64
C PHE A 171 1.99 19.67 -19.77
N GLN A 172 1.80 20.90 -20.27
CA GLN A 172 0.48 21.46 -20.57
C GLN A 172 -0.28 20.64 -21.62
N ASN A 173 0.37 20.24 -22.71
CA ASN A 173 -0.26 19.49 -23.80
C ASN A 173 -0.74 18.10 -23.36
N ILE A 174 0.05 17.39 -22.56
CA ILE A 174 -0.33 16.07 -22.04
C ILE A 174 -1.51 16.21 -21.06
N LEU A 175 -1.44 17.16 -20.11
CA LEU A 175 -2.56 17.44 -19.20
C LEU A 175 -3.84 17.80 -19.95
N ALA A 176 -3.75 18.61 -21.00
CA ALA A 176 -4.91 19.07 -21.77
C ALA A 176 -5.76 17.91 -22.33
N LYS A 177 -5.15 16.75 -22.61
CA LYS A 177 -5.86 15.55 -23.08
C LYS A 177 -6.86 15.02 -22.05
N SER A 178 -6.55 15.10 -20.75
CA SER A 178 -7.35 14.53 -19.67
C SER A 178 -8.23 15.56 -18.96
N ILE A 179 -7.70 16.75 -18.65
CA ILE A 179 -8.44 17.78 -17.89
C ILE A 179 -8.99 18.92 -18.77
N GLY A 180 -8.58 18.99 -20.04
CA GLY A 180 -8.96 20.05 -20.97
C GLY A 180 -7.99 21.24 -20.97
N GLN A 181 -7.91 21.93 -22.12
CA GLN A 181 -6.90 22.96 -22.38
C GLN A 181 -6.87 24.09 -21.34
N LYS A 182 -8.04 24.62 -20.98
CA LYS A 182 -8.14 25.73 -20.02
C LYS A 182 -7.47 25.38 -18.69
N PHE A 183 -7.85 24.26 -18.08
CA PHE A 183 -7.35 23.86 -16.77
C PHE A 183 -5.91 23.37 -16.83
N ALA A 184 -5.49 22.76 -17.95
CA ALA A 184 -4.08 22.42 -18.17
C ALA A 184 -3.18 23.67 -18.19
N ASN A 185 -3.63 24.75 -18.83
CA ASN A 185 -2.90 26.03 -18.83
C ASN A 185 -2.83 26.64 -17.43
N GLU A 186 -3.94 26.64 -16.70
CA GLU A 186 -3.99 27.14 -15.32
C GLU A 186 -3.01 26.36 -14.43
N ILE A 187 -3.05 25.02 -14.48
CA ILE A 187 -2.15 24.16 -13.70
C ILE A 187 -0.68 24.40 -14.08
N ALA A 188 -0.35 24.41 -15.37
CA ALA A 188 1.02 24.63 -15.82
C ALA A 188 1.56 25.99 -15.36
N ASN A 189 0.77 27.06 -15.51
CA ASN A 189 1.15 28.39 -15.07
C ASN A 189 1.36 28.45 -13.55
N ASP A 190 0.44 27.89 -12.76
CA ASP A 190 0.59 27.90 -11.31
C ASP A 190 1.81 27.09 -10.84
N VAL A 191 2.12 25.97 -11.49
CA VAL A 191 3.30 25.17 -11.15
C VAL A 191 4.57 25.99 -11.45
N VAL A 192 4.69 26.55 -12.65
CA VAL A 192 5.86 27.36 -13.06
C VAL A 192 6.03 28.60 -12.19
N GLU A 193 4.93 29.28 -11.85
CA GLU A 193 4.92 30.46 -10.97
C GLU A 193 4.94 30.10 -9.47
N GLN A 194 5.01 28.81 -9.13
CA GLN A 194 5.04 28.29 -7.76
C GLN A 194 3.83 28.72 -6.90
N LYS A 195 2.68 28.94 -7.52
CA LYS A 195 1.40 29.28 -6.88
C LYS A 195 0.70 28.04 -6.32
N TRP A 196 1.39 27.30 -5.46
CA TRP A 196 0.93 26.02 -4.90
C TRP A 196 -0.40 26.14 -4.14
N ASP A 197 -0.62 27.25 -3.42
CA ASP A 197 -1.87 27.49 -2.70
C ASP A 197 -3.03 27.76 -3.66
N ALA A 198 -2.76 28.41 -4.80
CA ALA A 198 -3.76 28.64 -5.84
C ALA A 198 -4.21 27.33 -6.50
N LEU A 199 -3.27 26.39 -6.73
CA LEU A 199 -3.58 25.03 -7.17
C LEU A 199 -4.48 24.31 -6.15
N ALA A 200 -4.09 24.33 -4.88
CA ALA A 200 -4.84 23.68 -3.80
C ALA A 200 -6.28 24.20 -3.69
N ASN A 201 -6.45 25.52 -3.80
CA ASN A 201 -7.76 26.17 -3.75
C ASN A 201 -8.68 25.82 -4.94
N ARG A 202 -8.14 25.30 -6.04
CA ARG A 202 -8.89 24.95 -7.26
C ARG A 202 -9.06 23.44 -7.49
N VAL A 203 -8.63 22.58 -6.55
CA VAL A 203 -8.68 21.11 -6.69
C VAL A 203 -10.07 20.59 -7.09
N ARG A 204 -11.16 21.11 -6.48
CA ARG A 204 -12.52 20.67 -6.83
C ARG A 204 -12.88 21.01 -8.28
N THR A 205 -12.44 22.16 -8.78
CA THR A 205 -12.64 22.55 -10.18
C THR A 205 -11.91 21.58 -11.10
N TYR A 206 -10.69 21.18 -10.74
CA TYR A 206 -9.89 20.21 -11.51
C TYR A 206 -10.50 18.81 -11.51
N GLN A 207 -11.03 18.35 -10.37
CA GLN A 207 -11.76 17.09 -10.24
C GLN A 207 -13.02 17.06 -11.15
N VAL A 208 -13.81 18.15 -11.13
CA VAL A 208 -15.00 18.27 -11.98
C VAL A 208 -14.61 18.32 -13.46
N ALA A 209 -13.53 19.01 -13.81
CA ALA A 209 -13.03 19.06 -15.17
C ALA A 209 -12.60 17.69 -15.69
N LEU A 210 -11.84 16.93 -14.89
CA LEU A 210 -11.42 15.57 -15.21
C LEU A 210 -12.65 14.65 -15.40
N LEU A 211 -13.60 14.69 -14.48
CA LEU A 211 -14.85 13.91 -14.58
C LEU A 211 -15.66 14.27 -15.82
N THR A 212 -15.84 15.57 -16.09
CA THR A 212 -16.60 16.07 -17.24
C THR A 212 -15.95 15.64 -18.55
N ASN A 213 -14.62 15.66 -18.62
CA ASN A 213 -13.91 15.22 -19.81
C ASN A 213 -13.95 13.69 -19.96
N ALA A 214 -13.89 12.93 -18.87
CA ALA A 214 -14.08 11.48 -18.87
C ALA A 214 -15.48 11.06 -19.33
N LEU A 215 -16.52 11.82 -18.99
CA LEU A 215 -17.90 11.58 -19.43
C LEU A 215 -18.08 11.69 -20.96
N LYS A 216 -17.17 12.36 -21.68
CA LYS A 216 -17.16 12.36 -23.16
C LYS A 216 -16.77 11.00 -23.74
N ARG A 217 -16.32 10.05 -22.91
CA ARG A 217 -15.95 8.67 -23.25
C ARG A 217 -16.75 7.68 -22.40
N PRO A 218 -18.08 7.58 -22.61
CA PRO A 218 -19.00 6.94 -21.66
C PRO A 218 -18.75 5.45 -21.46
N ILE A 219 -18.35 4.72 -22.49
CA ILE A 219 -18.13 3.26 -22.42
C ILE A 219 -17.00 2.93 -21.44
N SER A 220 -15.86 3.61 -21.55
CA SER A 220 -14.72 3.40 -20.65
C SER A 220 -15.01 3.82 -19.21
N LEU A 221 -15.91 4.79 -19.00
CA LEU A 221 -16.27 5.23 -17.66
C LEU A 221 -17.16 4.19 -16.95
N ILE A 222 -18.10 3.58 -17.68
CA ILE A 222 -19.00 2.57 -17.10
C ILE A 222 -18.20 1.34 -16.62
N SER A 223 -17.28 0.82 -17.45
CA SER A 223 -16.43 -0.31 -17.04
C SER A 223 -15.66 0.04 -15.77
N THR A 224 -14.98 1.18 -15.78
CA THR A 224 -14.21 1.70 -14.64
C THR A 224 -15.05 1.79 -13.35
N LEU A 225 -16.30 2.26 -13.44
CA LEU A 225 -17.19 2.36 -12.29
C LEU A 225 -17.58 0.97 -11.76
N LEU A 226 -17.90 0.03 -12.65
CA LEU A 226 -18.21 -1.36 -12.29
C LEU A 226 -17.01 -2.00 -11.59
N ASP A 227 -15.81 -1.80 -12.11
CA ASP A 227 -14.57 -2.29 -11.53
C ASP A 227 -14.34 -1.69 -10.15
N GLY A 228 -14.63 -0.40 -9.97
CA GLY A 228 -14.57 0.27 -8.67
C GLY A 228 -15.57 -0.30 -7.64
N PHE A 229 -16.78 -0.66 -8.08
CA PHE A 229 -17.76 -1.33 -7.21
C PHE A 229 -17.34 -2.75 -6.85
N ALA A 230 -16.77 -3.51 -7.80
CA ALA A 230 -16.21 -4.83 -7.54
C ALA A 230 -15.00 -4.74 -6.60
N ALA A 231 -14.14 -3.74 -6.79
CA ALA A 231 -12.96 -3.49 -5.98
C ALA A 231 -13.30 -3.23 -4.51
N LYS A 232 -14.39 -2.50 -4.22
CA LYS A 232 -14.86 -2.29 -2.84
C LYS A 232 -15.23 -3.59 -2.11
N LYS A 233 -15.71 -4.61 -2.84
CA LYS A 233 -15.98 -5.93 -2.25
C LYS A 233 -14.70 -6.72 -1.96
N LYS A 234 -13.62 -6.40 -2.68
CA LYS A 234 -12.27 -6.98 -2.53
C LYS A 234 -11.34 -6.10 -1.68
N ALA A 235 -11.88 -5.15 -0.92
CA ALA A 235 -11.04 -4.31 -0.06
C ALA A 235 -10.33 -5.19 0.99
N PRO A 236 -9.05 -4.89 1.32
CA PRO A 236 -8.33 -5.66 2.32
C PRO A 236 -9.07 -5.62 3.65
N LYS A 237 -9.15 -6.77 4.31
CA LYS A 237 -9.61 -6.84 5.69
C LYS A 237 -8.43 -6.56 6.59
N GLY A 238 -8.61 -5.62 7.52
CA GLY A 238 -7.63 -5.30 8.53
C GLY A 238 -7.41 -6.43 9.53
N ALA A 239 -6.34 -6.33 10.32
CA ALA A 239 -6.01 -7.29 11.36
C ALA A 239 -6.54 -6.83 12.72
N LEU A 240 -7.32 -7.68 13.38
CA LEU A 240 -7.78 -7.46 14.75
C LEU A 240 -6.97 -8.33 15.72
N LEU A 241 -6.17 -7.70 16.57
CA LEU A 241 -5.42 -8.35 17.63
C LEU A 241 -6.13 -8.09 18.96
N VAL A 242 -6.41 -9.13 19.73
CA VAL A 242 -6.95 -9.00 21.09
C VAL A 242 -5.89 -9.52 22.04
N VAL A 243 -5.36 -8.64 22.88
CA VAL A 243 -4.40 -8.99 23.93
C VAL A 243 -5.17 -9.12 25.23
N GLU A 244 -5.27 -10.35 25.74
CA GLU A 244 -5.92 -10.72 27.00
C GLU A 244 -4.88 -10.97 28.09
N GLY A 245 -5.14 -10.47 29.30
CA GLY A 245 -4.31 -10.73 30.47
C GLY A 245 -5.00 -10.27 31.74
N LYS A 246 -4.31 -10.39 32.88
CA LYS A 246 -4.76 -9.80 34.15
C LYS A 246 -4.62 -8.26 34.18
N GLY A 247 -4.21 -7.64 33.07
CA GLY A 247 -3.74 -6.26 33.03
C GLY A 247 -2.31 -6.16 33.54
N GLY A 248 -1.70 -4.99 33.36
CA GLY A 248 -0.39 -4.65 33.93
C GLY A 248 0.65 -4.24 32.88
N ARG A 249 1.80 -3.77 33.39
CA ARG A 249 2.86 -3.13 32.59
C ARG A 249 3.34 -3.97 31.41
N PHE A 250 3.38 -5.29 31.55
CA PHE A 250 3.82 -6.18 30.48
C PHE A 250 2.85 -6.18 29.29
N GLN A 251 1.55 -6.28 29.55
CA GLN A 251 0.51 -6.31 28.53
C GLN A 251 0.44 -4.99 27.76
N ASP A 252 0.53 -3.88 28.49
CA ASP A 252 0.57 -2.54 27.90
C ASP A 252 1.81 -2.37 27.03
N ALA A 253 2.98 -2.76 27.53
CA ALA A 253 4.23 -2.73 26.77
C ALA A 253 4.16 -3.59 25.50
N LEU A 254 3.53 -4.77 25.56
CA LEU A 254 3.35 -5.62 24.38
C LEU A 254 2.45 -4.97 23.32
N CYS A 255 1.34 -4.35 23.74
CA CYS A 255 0.46 -3.64 22.80
C CYS A 255 1.22 -2.49 22.11
N ASP A 256 2.00 -1.72 22.87
CA ASP A 256 2.81 -0.63 22.35
C ASP A 256 3.88 -1.13 21.38
N GLU A 257 4.60 -2.20 21.70
CA GLU A 257 5.62 -2.78 20.81
C GLU A 257 4.99 -3.38 19.54
N LEU A 258 3.83 -4.04 19.64
CA LEU A 258 3.08 -4.51 18.47
C LEU A 258 2.72 -3.36 17.53
N LEU A 259 2.21 -2.25 18.08
CA LEU A 259 1.86 -1.06 17.31
C LEU A 259 3.11 -0.42 16.67
N LYS A 260 4.19 -0.25 17.45
CA LYS A 260 5.46 0.30 16.96
C LYS A 260 6.05 -0.52 15.82
N LEU A 261 6.04 -1.86 15.92
CA LEU A 261 6.51 -2.73 14.85
C LEU A 261 5.61 -2.64 13.61
N ALA A 262 4.29 -2.58 13.79
CA ALA A 262 3.35 -2.41 12.68
C ALA A 262 3.57 -1.09 11.93
N ASP A 263 3.86 -0.01 12.65
CA ASP A 263 4.21 1.29 12.06
C ASP A 263 5.59 1.26 11.40
N LYS A 264 6.60 0.69 12.08
CA LYS A 264 7.97 0.56 11.56
C LYS A 264 8.03 -0.23 10.26
N TRP A 265 7.22 -1.29 10.15
CA TRP A 265 7.17 -2.18 8.99
C TRP A 265 6.04 -1.82 8.03
N HIS A 266 5.30 -0.74 8.27
CA HIS A 266 4.17 -0.35 7.42
C HIS A 266 3.19 -1.51 7.11
N ILE A 267 2.99 -2.43 8.06
CA ILE A 267 2.16 -3.62 7.84
C ILE A 267 0.70 -3.19 7.74
N PHE A 268 -0.01 -3.77 6.76
CA PHE A 268 -1.41 -3.54 6.42
C PHE A 268 -1.70 -2.06 6.05
N ILE A 269 -2.20 -1.85 4.83
CA ILE A 269 -2.57 -0.52 4.30
C ILE A 269 -4.09 -0.45 4.22
N PRO A 270 -4.72 0.66 4.67
CA PRO A 270 -4.23 2.01 5.02
C PRO A 270 -3.63 2.14 6.43
N PRO A 271 -2.87 3.22 6.70
CA PRO A 271 -1.95 3.31 7.85
C PRO A 271 -2.62 3.53 9.21
N ILE A 272 -3.94 3.39 9.33
CA ILE A 272 -4.58 3.62 10.63
C ILE A 272 -4.34 2.38 11.49
N ARG A 273 -3.54 2.58 12.55
CA ARG A 273 -3.22 1.58 13.54
C ARG A 273 -3.51 2.17 14.91
N GLU A 274 -4.27 1.48 15.73
CA GLU A 274 -4.73 2.05 16.99
C GLU A 274 -4.91 0.97 18.07
N ILE A 275 -4.53 1.33 19.29
CA ILE A 275 -4.78 0.53 20.49
C ILE A 275 -6.06 1.05 21.15
N PHE A 276 -6.98 0.14 21.45
CA PHE A 276 -8.19 0.41 22.23
C PHE A 276 -8.09 -0.28 23.59
N LEU A 277 -8.18 0.53 24.65
CA LEU A 277 -8.31 0.01 26.02
C LEU A 277 -9.76 -0.36 26.26
N TYR A 278 -10.01 -1.59 26.71
CA TYR A 278 -11.37 -2.05 26.94
C TYR A 278 -11.56 -2.56 28.36
N SER A 279 -12.38 -1.84 29.12
CA SER A 279 -12.83 -2.25 30.45
C SER A 279 -14.24 -2.87 30.37
N ASP A 280 -14.58 -3.78 31.29
CA ASP A 280 -15.93 -4.37 31.36
C ASP A 280 -17.04 -3.33 31.58
N LYS A 281 -16.71 -2.07 31.91
CA LYS A 281 -17.65 -0.99 32.24
C LYS A 281 -17.75 0.10 31.16
N ASP A 282 -16.75 0.26 30.30
CA ASP A 282 -16.64 1.38 29.34
C ASP A 282 -16.95 0.95 27.91
N MET A 283 -18.12 0.37 27.69
CA MET A 283 -18.66 0.29 26.34
C MET A 283 -19.11 1.68 25.89
N LEU A 284 -18.16 2.48 25.40
CA LEU A 284 -18.50 3.73 24.75
C LEU A 284 -19.13 3.38 23.39
N GLU A 285 -20.46 3.52 23.32
CA GLU A 285 -21.20 3.62 22.06
C GLU A 285 -20.42 4.56 21.10
N GLY A 286 -20.01 4.03 19.95
CA GLY A 286 -19.20 4.76 18.95
C GLY A 286 -17.79 4.21 18.72
N GLN A 287 -17.20 3.47 19.66
CA GLN A 287 -15.90 2.82 19.41
C GLN A 287 -16.00 1.66 18.41
N ASP A 288 -17.10 0.90 18.43
CA ASP A 288 -17.31 -0.21 17.50
C ASP A 288 -17.34 0.24 16.04
N GLU A 289 -17.96 1.39 15.76
CA GLU A 289 -17.98 1.98 14.42
C GLU A 289 -16.59 2.42 13.99
N LYS A 290 -15.82 3.03 14.91
CA LYS A 290 -14.43 3.42 14.65
C LYS A 290 -13.56 2.19 14.36
N VAL A 291 -13.63 1.14 15.18
CA VAL A 291 -12.91 -0.13 14.99
C VAL A 291 -13.29 -0.76 13.65
N SER A 292 -14.59 -0.88 13.36
CA SER A 292 -15.09 -1.41 12.08
C SER A 292 -14.58 -0.61 10.89
N ARG A 293 -14.53 0.72 11.00
CA ARG A 293 -14.02 1.59 9.94
C ARG A 293 -12.51 1.38 9.70
N ILE A 294 -11.71 1.24 10.75
CA ILE A 294 -10.28 0.95 10.64
C ILE A 294 -10.08 -0.41 9.96
N LEU A 295 -10.77 -1.45 10.44
CA LEU A 295 -10.65 -2.81 9.91
C LEU A 295 -11.17 -2.95 8.48
N ARG A 296 -12.29 -2.31 8.11
CA ARG A 296 -12.77 -2.27 6.71
C ARG A 296 -11.86 -1.49 5.78
N GLY A 297 -11.08 -0.57 6.34
CA GLY A 297 -10.03 0.09 5.61
C GLY A 297 -8.94 -0.89 5.19
N GLY A 298 -8.62 -1.88 6.02
CA GLY A 298 -7.40 -2.67 5.95
C GLY A 298 -6.36 -2.30 7.03
N GLY A 299 -6.76 -1.53 8.06
CA GLY A 299 -5.85 -1.11 9.15
C GLY A 299 -5.61 -2.18 10.23
N VAL A 300 -4.92 -1.80 11.29
CA VAL A 300 -4.63 -2.69 12.44
C VAL A 300 -5.34 -2.17 13.69
N VAL A 301 -6.07 -3.03 14.38
CA VAL A 301 -6.67 -2.70 15.67
C VAL A 301 -6.13 -3.65 16.73
N ILE A 302 -5.59 -3.09 17.81
CA ILE A 302 -5.14 -3.84 18.98
C ILE A 302 -6.09 -3.54 20.14
N ILE A 303 -6.81 -4.55 20.63
CA ILE A 303 -7.67 -4.43 21.80
C ILE A 303 -6.90 -4.95 23.01
N ASN A 304 -6.68 -4.08 23.98
CA ASN A 304 -6.12 -4.43 25.29
C ASN A 304 -7.29 -4.63 26.27
N GLY A 305 -7.71 -5.88 26.50
CA GLY A 305 -8.90 -6.16 27.30
C GLY A 305 -9.40 -7.61 27.22
N ARG A 306 -10.60 -7.90 27.77
CA ARG A 306 -11.17 -9.26 27.88
C ARG A 306 -12.12 -9.64 26.71
N LYS A 307 -12.20 -10.95 26.42
CA LYS A 307 -12.87 -11.72 25.33
C LYS A 307 -14.22 -11.33 24.74
N LYS A 308 -14.97 -10.34 25.24
CA LYS A 308 -16.37 -10.13 24.78
C LYS A 308 -16.52 -9.65 23.31
N PHE A 309 -15.43 -9.59 22.53
CA PHE A 309 -15.35 -9.08 21.15
C PHE A 309 -15.65 -10.06 20.04
N GLU A 310 -15.47 -11.36 20.27
CA GLU A 310 -15.53 -12.38 19.20
C GLU A 310 -16.84 -12.33 18.42
N ARG A 311 -17.93 -11.90 19.06
CA ARG A 311 -19.25 -11.83 18.44
C ARG A 311 -19.47 -10.62 17.52
N ARG A 312 -18.75 -9.51 17.72
CA ARG A 312 -19.01 -8.24 17.03
C ARG A 312 -18.23 -8.05 15.74
N PHE A 313 -17.01 -8.57 15.69
CA PHE A 313 -16.08 -8.38 14.58
C PHE A 313 -15.85 -9.70 13.82
N LYS A 314 -16.93 -10.46 13.61
CA LYS A 314 -16.84 -11.82 13.04
C LYS A 314 -16.42 -11.83 11.57
N GLU A 315 -16.52 -10.71 10.88
CA GLU A 315 -16.13 -10.62 9.48
C GLU A 315 -14.61 -10.45 9.28
N PHE A 316 -13.85 -10.14 10.34
CA PHE A 316 -12.41 -9.85 10.29
C PHE A 316 -11.55 -11.01 10.85
N PRO A 317 -10.30 -11.18 10.35
CA PRO A 317 -9.30 -12.03 10.99
C PRO A 317 -9.05 -11.59 12.43
N LEU A 318 -9.29 -12.49 13.38
CA LEU A 318 -9.10 -12.25 14.81
C LEU A 318 -7.91 -13.08 15.31
N HIS A 319 -6.93 -12.39 15.91
CA HIS A 319 -5.77 -13.00 16.55
C HIS A 319 -5.85 -12.75 18.05
N LEU A 320 -5.98 -13.82 18.83
CA LEU A 320 -6.08 -13.74 20.28
C LEU A 320 -4.72 -14.06 20.94
N ILE A 321 -4.23 -13.12 21.74
CA ILE A 321 -2.93 -13.18 22.41
C ILE A 321 -3.20 -13.24 23.91
N ARG A 322 -2.90 -14.35 24.58
CA ARG A 322 -3.09 -14.48 26.03
C ARG A 322 -1.77 -14.30 26.76
N CYS A 323 -1.67 -13.21 27.52
CA CYS A 323 -0.53 -12.88 28.35
C CYS A 323 -0.80 -13.30 29.80
N ASN A 324 0.18 -13.97 30.40
CA ASN A 324 0.29 -14.06 31.86
C ASN A 324 1.60 -13.38 32.30
N GLU A 325 1.76 -13.10 33.59
CA GLU A 325 2.93 -12.35 34.09
C GLU A 325 4.27 -13.09 33.92
N GLU A 326 4.24 -14.40 33.71
CA GLU A 326 5.44 -15.26 33.63
C GLU A 326 5.74 -15.75 32.21
N ASN A 327 4.75 -15.76 31.32
CA ASN A 327 4.76 -16.37 29.99
C ASN A 327 3.66 -15.76 29.10
N CYS A 328 3.90 -15.73 27.78
CA CYS A 328 2.89 -15.39 26.80
C CYS A 328 2.54 -16.59 25.91
N PHE A 329 1.25 -16.77 25.68
CA PHE A 329 0.76 -17.80 24.78
C PHE A 329 -0.05 -17.13 23.69
N LEU A 330 0.29 -17.40 22.44
CA LEU A 330 -0.52 -17.03 21.31
C LEU A 330 -1.54 -18.14 21.07
N GLU A 331 -2.83 -17.84 21.27
CA GLU A 331 -3.91 -18.78 20.96
C GLU A 331 -4.78 -18.18 19.87
N MET A 332 -4.61 -18.66 18.65
CA MET A 332 -5.55 -18.33 17.59
C MET A 332 -6.92 -18.95 17.84
N ASP A 333 -7.97 -18.22 17.47
CA ASP A 333 -9.29 -18.82 17.28
C ASP A 333 -9.30 -19.64 15.98
N HIS A 334 -8.87 -20.89 16.11
CA HIS A 334 -8.82 -21.86 15.01
C HIS A 334 -10.21 -22.33 14.55
N SER A 335 -11.31 -21.85 15.14
CA SER A 335 -12.65 -22.22 14.67
C SER A 335 -12.92 -21.74 13.24
N ARG A 336 -12.18 -20.73 12.77
CA ARG A 336 -12.28 -20.19 11.40
C ARG A 336 -11.19 -20.63 10.45
N TYR A 337 -10.04 -21.06 10.97
CA TYR A 337 -8.87 -21.50 10.19
C TYR A 337 -8.32 -22.80 10.78
N PRO A 338 -9.06 -23.92 10.66
CA PRO A 338 -8.71 -25.20 11.25
C PRO A 338 -7.39 -25.80 10.70
N GLU A 339 -6.93 -25.33 9.55
CA GLU A 339 -5.62 -25.63 8.96
C GLU A 339 -4.45 -25.01 9.74
N LEU A 340 -4.68 -23.92 10.48
CA LEU A 340 -3.66 -23.22 11.28
C LEU A 340 -3.48 -23.79 12.68
N LYS A 341 -4.01 -24.99 12.95
CA LYS A 341 -4.22 -25.55 14.29
C LYS A 341 -2.94 -25.96 14.99
N ASN A 342 -2.16 -24.98 15.42
CA ASN A 342 -1.06 -25.09 16.36
C ASN A 342 -1.12 -23.93 17.33
N LYS A 343 -1.16 -24.24 18.64
CA LYS A 343 -0.87 -23.24 19.67
C LYS A 343 0.61 -22.91 19.58
N CYS A 344 0.94 -21.65 19.33
CA CYS A 344 2.33 -21.21 19.38
C CYS A 344 2.63 -20.71 20.80
N GLN A 345 3.40 -21.48 21.54
CA GLN A 345 3.96 -21.01 22.80
C GLN A 345 5.13 -20.08 22.46
N LEU A 346 4.98 -18.81 22.82
CA LEU A 346 6.00 -17.79 22.60
C LEU A 346 6.73 -17.56 23.92
N ASP A 347 7.96 -18.05 23.99
CA ASP A 347 8.78 -17.92 25.19
C ASP A 347 9.79 -16.79 25.00
N SER A 348 9.46 -15.63 25.55
CA SER A 348 10.40 -14.52 25.70
C SER A 348 9.97 -13.60 26.83
N ARG A 349 10.92 -13.24 27.69
CA ARG A 349 10.76 -12.14 28.66
C ARG A 349 11.00 -10.77 28.02
N ASP A 350 11.56 -10.76 26.81
CA ASP A 350 11.72 -9.55 25.99
C ASP A 350 10.46 -9.32 25.16
N VAL A 351 9.74 -8.25 25.51
CA VAL A 351 8.50 -7.80 24.86
C VAL A 351 8.71 -7.52 23.38
N VAL A 352 9.89 -7.02 22.97
CA VAL A 352 10.19 -6.71 21.56
C VAL A 352 10.28 -8.00 20.75
N GLN A 353 11.01 -8.99 21.26
CA GLN A 353 11.11 -10.31 20.63
C GLN A 353 9.75 -11.00 20.55
N LEU A 354 8.93 -10.89 21.61
CA LEU A 354 7.58 -11.44 21.62
C LEU A 354 6.68 -10.77 20.57
N ALA A 355 6.67 -9.44 20.52
CA ALA A 355 5.91 -8.67 19.53
C ALA A 355 6.32 -9.04 18.09
N TYR A 356 7.62 -9.26 17.87
CA TYR A 356 8.15 -9.74 16.60
C TYR A 356 7.57 -11.12 16.24
N GLN A 357 7.66 -12.11 17.14
CA GLN A 357 7.14 -13.45 16.92
C GLN A 357 5.62 -13.47 16.66
N VAL A 358 4.86 -12.61 17.34
CA VAL A 358 3.43 -12.44 17.08
C VAL A 358 3.19 -11.98 15.64
N TRP A 359 3.95 -11.00 15.15
CA TRP A 359 3.81 -10.55 13.78
C TRP A 359 4.23 -11.59 12.75
N ASP A 360 5.33 -12.32 12.96
CA ASP A 360 5.75 -13.43 12.09
C ASP A 360 4.59 -14.39 11.86
N TYR A 361 3.99 -14.80 12.96
CA TYR A 361 2.87 -15.70 12.95
C TYR A 361 1.65 -15.11 12.22
N ILE A 362 1.31 -13.84 12.46
CA ILE A 362 0.19 -13.18 11.77
C ILE A 362 0.45 -13.10 10.26
N LEU A 363 1.65 -12.71 9.85
CA LEU A 363 2.01 -12.60 8.44
C LEU A 363 1.98 -13.97 7.75
N ASP A 364 2.54 -15.00 8.38
CA ASP A 364 2.47 -16.39 7.88
C ASP A 364 1.03 -16.88 7.75
N SER A 365 0.19 -16.63 8.75
CA SER A 365 -1.22 -17.01 8.69
C SER A 365 -1.97 -16.28 7.56
N THR A 366 -1.60 -15.03 7.28
CA THR A 366 -2.21 -14.24 6.20
C THR A 366 -1.81 -14.79 4.83
N VAL A 367 -0.56 -15.23 4.67
CA VAL A 367 -0.08 -15.89 3.44
C VAL A 367 -0.94 -17.12 3.14
N GLN A 368 -1.17 -17.96 4.15
CA GLN A 368 -1.94 -19.19 3.99
C GLN A 368 -3.40 -18.92 3.65
N ILE A 369 -4.04 -17.94 4.30
CA ILE A 369 -5.43 -17.56 4.02
C ILE A 369 -5.59 -17.05 2.58
N ASN A 370 -4.65 -16.22 2.11
CA ASN A 370 -4.71 -15.66 0.76
C ASN A 370 -4.42 -16.72 -0.32
N GLY A 371 -3.50 -17.66 -0.05
CA GLY A 371 -3.15 -18.73 -1.00
C GLY A 371 -4.27 -19.74 -1.25
N MET A 372 -5.21 -19.91 -0.32
CA MET A 372 -6.37 -20.81 -0.51
C MET A 372 -7.48 -20.20 -1.37
N GLY A 373 -7.46 -18.88 -1.63
CA GLY A 373 -8.52 -18.19 -2.34
C GLY A 373 -8.34 -18.05 -3.86
N SER A 374 -7.21 -18.49 -4.42
CA SER A 374 -6.88 -18.31 -5.85
C SER A 374 -7.31 -19.46 -6.77
N ASP A 375 -7.69 -20.62 -6.23
CA ASP A 375 -7.99 -21.81 -7.05
C ASP A 375 -9.46 -21.92 -7.52
N ASP A 376 -10.36 -21.03 -7.10
CA ASP A 376 -11.81 -21.13 -7.37
C ASP A 376 -12.30 -20.23 -8.53
N SER A 377 -11.45 -19.86 -9.49
CA SER A 377 -11.88 -19.10 -10.69
C SER A 377 -11.29 -19.62 -12.00
N GLU A 378 -11.53 -20.90 -12.30
CA GLU A 378 -11.60 -21.40 -13.68
C GLU A 378 -13.02 -21.28 -14.27
#